data_AF-A0A924NC63-F1
#
_entry.id   AF-A0A924NC63-F1
#
_cell.length_a   1.000
_cell.length_b   1.000
_cell.length_c   1.000
_cell.angle_alpha   90.00
_cell.angle_beta   90.00
_cell.angle_gamma   90.00
#
_symmetry.space_group_name_H-M   'P 1'
#
loop_
_entity.id
_entity.type
_entity.pdbx_description
1 polymer ?
#
loop_
_entity_poly.entity_id
_entity_poly.type
_entity_poly.pdbx_seq_one_letter_code
_entity_poly.pdbx_strand_id
1 'polypeptide(L)'
;MRHSAAGARNFTQCDSLLIGKDSGAHTLPYIVVKNKTGQVEHEASTSKIGEEQLLYCRQRGVPEEEAVSMIVNGFCREVFKMLPMEFAVEAQKLLTVSLEGSVG
;
A
#
# COMPACT_ATOMS: atom_id res chain seq x y z
N MET A 1 -3.51 28.79 -21.61
CA MET A 1 -3.33 28.40 -20.18
C MET A 1 -4.70 28.05 -19.61
N ARG A 2 -4.90 26.87 -18.97
CA ARG A 2 -6.21 26.46 -18.42
C ARG A 2 -6.42 27.17 -17.07
N HIS A 3 -7.12 28.31 -17.09
CA HIS A 3 -7.34 29.19 -15.94
C HIS A 3 -8.63 28.91 -15.13
N SER A 4 -9.40 27.87 -15.46
CA SER A 4 -10.71 27.62 -14.85
C SER A 4 -10.69 26.94 -13.47
N ALA A 5 -9.59 26.30 -13.07
CA ALA A 5 -9.50 25.52 -11.83
C ALA A 5 -8.90 26.35 -10.66
N ALA A 6 -9.51 27.49 -10.33
CA ALA A 6 -9.08 28.29 -9.18
C ALA A 6 -9.38 27.56 -7.87
N GLY A 7 -8.42 27.58 -6.93
CA GLY A 7 -8.57 26.92 -5.61
C GLY A 7 -8.58 25.38 -5.65
N ALA A 8 -8.11 24.76 -6.72
CA ALA A 8 -8.02 23.30 -6.81
C ALA A 8 -7.15 22.71 -5.70
N ARG A 9 -7.56 21.57 -5.13
CA ARG A 9 -6.82 20.84 -4.09
C ARG A 9 -6.63 19.39 -4.51
N ASN A 10 -5.43 18.85 -4.33
CA ASN A 10 -5.13 17.45 -4.52
C ASN A 10 -4.16 16.97 -3.43
N PHE A 11 -4.43 15.77 -2.92
CA PHE A 11 -3.50 15.02 -2.08
C PHE A 11 -3.33 13.64 -2.71
N THR A 12 -2.08 13.25 -2.96
CA THR A 12 -1.75 11.95 -3.54
C THR A 12 -0.74 11.23 -2.67
N GLN A 13 -1.10 10.06 -2.16
CA GLN A 13 -0.23 9.21 -1.33
C GLN A 13 0.09 7.91 -2.08
N CYS A 14 1.38 7.59 -2.16
CA CYS A 14 1.88 6.40 -2.85
C CYS A 14 2.78 5.58 -1.92
N ASP A 15 2.22 4.53 -1.32
CA ASP A 15 2.97 3.65 -0.43
C ASP A 15 3.36 2.35 -1.14
N SER A 16 4.60 1.94 -0.97
CA SER A 16 5.13 0.67 -1.50
C SER A 16 5.54 -0.27 -0.38
N LEU A 17 5.27 -1.56 -0.54
CA LEU A 17 5.70 -2.61 0.39
C LEU A 17 6.59 -3.61 -0.35
N LEU A 18 7.84 -3.72 0.10
CA LEU A 18 8.82 -4.67 -0.41
C LEU A 18 8.73 -5.98 0.38
N ILE A 19 8.65 -7.09 -0.35
CA ILE A 19 8.54 -8.44 0.20
C ILE A 19 9.65 -9.29 -0.42
N GLY A 20 10.54 -9.83 0.42
CA GLY A 20 11.71 -10.57 -0.03
C GLY A 20 12.90 -9.68 -0.38
N LYS A 21 13.99 -10.31 -0.79
CA LYS A 21 15.28 -9.66 -1.08
C LYS A 21 15.40 -9.15 -2.52
N ASP A 22 14.72 -9.80 -3.46
CA ASP A 22 14.79 -9.53 -4.89
C ASP A 22 13.64 -8.63 -5.39
N SER A 23 12.81 -8.11 -4.47
CA SER A 23 11.70 -7.21 -4.80
C SER A 23 12.17 -5.79 -5.11
N GLY A 24 11.53 -5.13 -6.08
CA GLY A 24 11.66 -3.71 -6.35
C GLY A 24 10.29 -3.03 -6.43
N ALA A 25 10.24 -1.76 -6.02
CA ALA A 25 9.06 -0.91 -6.16
C ALA A 25 9.49 0.46 -6.72
N HIS A 26 8.72 0.98 -7.67
CA HIS A 26 9.04 2.22 -8.37
C HIS A 26 7.85 3.17 -8.34
N THR A 27 8.06 4.37 -7.79
CA THR A 27 7.05 5.43 -7.71
C THR A 27 7.52 6.62 -8.53
N LEU A 28 6.82 6.90 -9.65
CA LEU A 28 7.17 7.97 -10.59
C LEU A 28 5.96 8.90 -10.78
N PRO A 29 5.77 9.91 -9.90
CA PRO A 29 4.62 10.81 -9.98
C PRO A 29 4.78 11.82 -11.12
N TYR A 30 3.65 12.24 -11.70
CA TYR A 30 3.62 13.33 -12.68
C TYR A 30 2.66 14.42 -12.20
N ILE A 31 3.19 15.60 -11.86
CA ILE A 31 2.42 16.72 -11.30
C ILE A 31 2.64 17.95 -12.18
N VAL A 32 1.55 18.50 -12.74
CA VAL A 32 1.59 19.71 -13.56
C VAL A 32 0.53 20.70 -13.07
N VAL A 33 0.98 21.74 -12.38
CA VAL A 33 0.12 22.80 -11.85
C VAL A 33 0.16 24.03 -12.77
N LYS A 34 -0.98 24.37 -13.40
CA LYS A 34 -1.11 25.53 -14.31
C LYS A 34 -1.94 26.68 -13.73
N ASN A 35 -2.32 26.60 -12.45
CA ASN A 35 -3.05 27.65 -11.74
C ASN A 35 -2.35 27.97 -10.41
N LYS A 36 -2.02 29.26 -10.18
CA LYS A 36 -1.28 29.73 -9.01
C LYS A 36 -2.02 29.56 -7.68
N THR A 37 -3.35 29.40 -7.73
CA THR A 37 -4.19 29.21 -6.54
C THR A 37 -4.37 27.73 -6.17
N GLY A 38 -3.82 26.80 -6.98
CA GLY A 38 -3.92 25.37 -6.71
C GLY A 38 -2.97 24.91 -5.61
N GLN A 39 -3.41 23.97 -4.78
CA GLN A 39 -2.62 23.30 -3.76
C GLN A 39 -2.53 21.81 -4.10
N VAL A 40 -1.30 21.30 -4.21
CA VAL A 40 -1.05 19.89 -4.51
C VAL A 40 0.00 19.36 -3.53
N GLU A 41 -0.35 18.28 -2.86
CA GLU A 41 0.50 17.58 -1.91
C GLU A 41 0.73 16.16 -2.42
N HIS A 42 1.97 15.71 -2.35
CA HIS A 42 2.33 14.35 -2.72
C HIS A 42 3.25 13.74 -1.67
N GLU A 43 2.86 12.57 -1.19
CA GLU A 43 3.65 11.74 -0.29
C GLU A 43 3.94 10.39 -0.96
N ALA A 44 5.16 9.89 -0.75
CA ALA A 44 5.54 8.55 -1.14
C ALA A 44 6.41 7.92 -0.06
N SER A 45 6.04 6.72 0.36
CA SER A 45 6.79 5.96 1.36
C SER A 45 7.12 4.56 0.85
N THR A 46 8.21 3.98 1.35
CA THR A 46 8.57 2.60 1.05
C THR A 46 8.81 1.87 2.36
N SER A 47 8.07 0.78 2.54
CA SER A 47 8.18 -0.14 3.65
C SER A 47 8.75 -1.47 3.17
N LYS A 48 9.34 -2.23 4.09
CA LYS A 48 9.80 -3.60 3.83
C LYS A 48 9.31 -4.49 4.96
N ILE A 49 8.84 -5.69 4.63
CA ILE A 49 8.59 -6.71 5.66
C ILE A 49 9.96 -7.16 6.19
N GLY A 50 10.26 -6.78 7.44
CA GLY A 50 11.54 -7.08 8.07
C GLY A 50 11.58 -8.48 8.67
N GLU A 51 12.78 -9.08 8.71
CA GLU A 51 13.01 -10.38 9.37
C GLU A 51 12.62 -10.35 10.85
N GLU A 52 12.82 -9.20 11.53
CA GLU A 52 12.43 -9.03 12.93
C GLU A 52 10.91 -9.10 13.13
N GLN A 53 10.13 -8.51 12.22
CA GLN A 53 8.66 -8.56 12.27
C GLN A 53 8.17 -9.99 12.08
N LEU A 54 8.73 -10.71 11.11
CA LEU A 54 8.42 -12.12 10.88
C LEU A 54 8.87 -13.01 12.03
N LEU A 55 10.08 -12.79 12.57
CA LEU A 55 10.58 -13.51 13.73
C LEU A 55 9.67 -13.32 14.94
N TYR A 56 9.22 -12.10 15.20
CA TYR A 56 8.30 -11.79 16.28
C TYR A 56 6.96 -12.53 16.15
N CYS A 57 6.40 -12.58 14.93
CA CYS A 57 5.17 -13.35 14.68
C CYS A 57 5.40 -14.86 14.88
N ARG A 58 6.50 -15.41 14.36
CA ARG A 58 6.87 -16.83 14.52
C ARG A 58 7.10 -17.22 15.97
N GLN A 59 7.74 -16.35 16.77
CA GLN A 59 7.92 -16.57 18.20
C GLN A 59 6.59 -16.66 18.97
N ARG A 60 5.51 -16.11 18.41
CA ARG A 60 4.15 -16.21 18.94
C ARG A 60 3.35 -17.38 18.37
N GLY A 61 4.01 -18.27 17.64
CA GLY A 61 3.37 -19.43 17.00
C GLY A 61 2.59 -19.09 15.74
N VAL A 62 2.73 -17.87 15.19
CA VAL A 62 2.11 -17.50 13.90
C VAL A 62 3.00 -18.01 12.77
N PRO A 63 2.49 -18.87 11.87
CA PRO A 63 3.23 -19.31 10.69
C PRO A 63 3.71 -18.15 9.83
N GLU A 64 4.81 -18.34 9.10
CA GLU A 64 5.42 -17.27 8.30
C GLU A 64 4.49 -16.71 7.23
N GLU A 65 3.76 -17.57 6.51
CA GLU A 65 2.77 -17.17 5.50
C GLU A 65 1.62 -16.37 6.11
N GLU A 66 1.12 -16.80 7.27
CA GLU A 66 0.07 -16.09 8.01
C GLU A 66 0.56 -14.72 8.52
N ALA A 67 1.82 -14.65 8.97
CA ALA A 67 2.44 -13.40 9.39
C ALA A 67 2.58 -12.41 8.23
N VAL A 68 3.04 -12.87 7.06
CA VAL A 68 3.11 -12.05 5.84
C VAL A 68 1.73 -11.57 5.44
N SER A 69 0.74 -12.45 5.36
CA SER A 69 -0.64 -12.08 5.03
C SER A 69 -1.20 -11.04 6.00
N MET A 70 -0.98 -11.21 7.31
CA MET A 70 -1.42 -10.25 8.32
C MET A 70 -0.79 -8.87 8.13
N ILE A 71 0.52 -8.81 7.85
CA ILE A 71 1.24 -7.54 7.64
C ILE A 71 0.76 -6.86 6.35
N VAL A 72 0.62 -7.60 5.25
CA VAL A 72 0.13 -7.06 3.96
C VAL A 72 -1.31 -6.57 4.08
N ASN A 73 -2.18 -7.31 4.77
CA ASN A 73 -3.56 -6.88 5.03
C ASN A 73 -3.61 -5.62 5.89
N GLY A 74 -2.72 -5.48 6.87
CA GLY A 74 -2.55 -4.26 7.66
C GLY A 74 -2.12 -3.08 6.80
N PHE A 75 -1.18 -3.28 5.87
CA PHE A 75 -0.72 -2.27 4.92
C PHE A 75 -1.86 -1.79 3.99
N CYS A 76 -2.67 -2.72 3.47
CA CYS A 76 -3.78 -2.40 2.57
C CYS A 76 -5.07 -1.92 3.28
N ARG A 77 -5.05 -1.76 4.61
CA ARG A 77 -6.25 -1.53 5.43
C ARG A 77 -7.08 -0.32 5.00
N GLU A 78 -6.43 0.82 4.75
CA GLU A 78 -7.15 2.04 4.37
C GLU A 78 -7.80 1.92 2.99
N VAL A 79 -7.20 1.17 2.07
CA VAL A 79 -7.79 0.86 0.76
C VAL A 79 -9.02 -0.03 0.93
N PHE A 80 -8.92 -1.09 1.75
CA PHE A 80 -10.06 -1.99 1.98
C PHE A 80 -11.24 -1.32 2.67
N LYS A 81 -11.00 -0.32 3.53
CA LYS A 81 -12.08 0.48 4.15
C LYS A 81 -12.90 1.28 3.13
N MET A 82 -12.35 1.56 1.95
CA MET A 82 -13.06 2.26 0.88
C MET A 82 -13.96 1.32 0.06
N LEU A 83 -13.83 0.01 0.23
CA LEU A 83 -14.69 -0.98 -0.41
C LEU A 83 -15.91 -1.30 0.46
N PRO A 84 -17.08 -1.61 -0.14
CA PRO A 84 -18.18 -2.19 0.61
C PRO A 84 -17.75 -3.50 1.29
N MET A 85 -18.28 -3.77 2.49
CA MET A 85 -17.83 -4.85 3.37
C MET A 85 -17.74 -6.21 2.65
N GLU A 86 -18.76 -6.56 1.87
CA GLU A 86 -18.84 -7.82 1.12
C GLU A 86 -17.66 -7.99 0.14
N PHE A 87 -17.22 -6.93 -0.53
CA PHE A 87 -16.07 -6.97 -1.43
C PHE A 87 -14.74 -6.88 -0.70
N ALA A 88 -14.69 -6.18 0.43
CA ALA A 88 -13.48 -6.08 1.24
C ALA A 88 -13.06 -7.45 1.79
N VAL A 89 -14.02 -8.25 2.27
CA VAL A 89 -13.76 -9.61 2.76
C VAL A 89 -13.25 -10.51 1.63
N GLU A 90 -13.83 -10.41 0.44
CA GLU A 90 -13.41 -11.22 -0.70
C GLU A 90 -12.01 -10.83 -1.20
N ALA A 91 -11.74 -9.53 -1.32
CA ALA A 91 -10.43 -9.01 -1.73
C ALA A 91 -9.32 -9.46 -0.76
N GLN A 92 -9.56 -9.47 0.55
CA GLN A 92 -8.59 -9.95 1.55
C GLN A 92 -8.30 -11.45 1.41
N LYS A 93 -9.32 -12.26 1.13
CA LYS A 93 -9.14 -13.71 0.90
C LYS A 93 -8.33 -13.97 -0.36
N LEU A 94 -8.68 -13.32 -1.48
CA LEU A 94 -7.96 -13.47 -2.74
C LEU A 94 -6.50 -13.00 -2.63
N LEU A 95 -6.25 -11.92 -1.90
CA LEU A 95 -4.90 -11.44 -1.65
C LEU A 95 -4.08 -12.45 -0.85
N THR A 96 -4.68 -13.05 0.19
CA THR A 96 -4.01 -14.09 1.01
C THR A 96 -3.60 -15.29 0.17
N VAL A 97 -4.52 -15.81 -0.67
CA VAL A 97 -4.23 -16.95 -1.56
C VAL A 97 -3.14 -16.59 -2.58
N SER A 98 -3.11 -15.35 -3.07
CA SER A 98 -2.08 -14.91 -4.02
C SER A 98 -0.68 -14.82 -3.39
N LEU A 99 -0.61 -14.57 -2.08
CA LEU A 99 0.63 -14.50 -1.33
C LEU A 99 1.16 -15.88 -0.92
N GLU A 100 0.27 -16.85 -0.74
CA GLU A 100 0.62 -18.24 -0.46
C GLU A 100 1.49 -18.81 -1.60
N GLY A 101 2.68 -19.33 -1.27
CA GLY A 101 3.64 -19.87 -2.24
C GLY A 101 4.35 -18.85 -3.16
N SER A 102 3.98 -17.57 -3.13
CA SER A 102 4.61 -16.49 -3.93
C SER A 102 5.73 -15.75 -3.19
N VAL A 103 5.85 -15.99 -1.88
CA VAL A 103 6.85 -15.35 -1.01
C VAL A 103 7.83 -16.43 -0.54
N GLY A 104 8.91 -16.61 -1.31
CA GLY A 104 9.96 -17.60 -1.08
C GLY A 104 11.06 -17.55 -2.14
#